data_AF-A0A831PQ52-F1
#
_entry.id   AF-A0A831PQ52-F1
#
_cell.length_a   1.000
_cell.length_b   1.000
_cell.length_c   1.000
_cell.angle_alpha   90.00
_cell.angle_beta   90.00
_cell.angle_gamma   90.00
#
_symmetry.space_group_name_H-M   'P 1'
#
loop_
_entity.id
_entity.type
_entity.pdbx_description
1 polymer ?
#
loop_
_entity_poly.entity_id
_entity_poly.type
_entity_poly.pdbx_seq_one_letter_code
_entity_poly.pdbx_strand_id
1 'polypeptide(L)' 'MNKYEVIIYWSKEDDAYIAEVPQLAGCVAHGDSQEQALRNVQDAMCLWIETAKEFGDPIPEPIGRRLVFA' A
#
# COMPACT_ATOMS: atom_id res chain seq x y z
N MET A 1 -8.52 0.04 -11.02
CA MET A 1 -7.16 -0.18 -10.49
C MET A 1 -6.55 1.18 -10.20
N ASN A 2 -6.35 1.50 -8.92
CA ASN A 2 -5.62 2.71 -8.54
C ASN A 2 -4.13 2.51 -8.86
N LYS A 3 -3.46 3.53 -9.40
CA LYS A 3 -2.10 3.42 -9.96
C LYS A 3 -1.01 3.76 -8.94
N TYR A 4 -1.24 3.47 -7.67
CA TYR A 4 -0.27 3.74 -6.61
C TYR A 4 0.88 2.74 -6.62
N GLU A 5 2.04 3.20 -6.16
CA GLU A 5 3.23 2.36 -6.00
C GLU A 5 3.08 1.53 -4.72
N VAL A 6 3.47 0.27 -4.79
CA VAL A 6 3.50 -0.63 -3.62
C VAL A 6 4.94 -1.08 -3.42
N ILE A 7 5.47 -0.86 -2.21
CA ILE A 7 6.77 -1.38 -1.80
C ILE A 7 6.51 -2.64 -0.98
N ILE A 8 7.20 -3.73 -1.32
CA ILE A 8 7.09 -5.00 -0.60
C ILE A 8 8.46 -5.41 -0.07
N TYR A 9 8.54 -5.72 1.22
CA TYR A 9 9.77 -6.17 1.87
C TYR A 9 9.47 -7.19 2.98
N TRP A 10 10.48 -7.95 3.39
CA TRP A 10 10.39 -8.86 4.53
C TRP A 10 10.66 -8.11 5.83
N SER A 11 9.73 -8.18 6.79
CA SER A 11 9.94 -7.70 8.15
C SER A 11 10.37 -8.85 9.05
N LYS A 12 11.55 -8.72 9.67
CA LYS A 12 12.00 -9.66 10.71
C LYS A 12 11.27 -9.45 12.04
N GLU A 13 10.73 -8.27 12.28
CA GLU A 13 10.00 -7.95 13.50
C GLU A 13 8.60 -8.60 13.49
N ASP A 14 7.93 -8.55 12.34
CA ASP A 14 6.58 -9.09 12.14
C ASP A 14 6.57 -10.55 11.64
N ASP A 15 7.73 -11.10 11.28
CA ASP A 15 7.88 -12.41 10.63
C ASP A 15 6.97 -12.57 9.39
N ALA A 16 6.84 -11.50 8.61
CA ALA A 16 5.89 -11.41 7.50
C ALA A 16 6.43 -10.52 6.36
N TYR A 17 5.84 -10.68 5.17
CA TYR A 17 5.97 -9.69 4.11
C TYR A 17 5.08 -8.48 4.42
N ILE A 18 5.68 -7.31 4.35
CA ILE A 18 5.00 -6.02 4.50
C ILE A 18 4.85 -5.41 3.12
N ALA A 19 3.64 -4.98 2.80
CA ALA A 19 3.33 -4.18 1.62
C ALA A 19 2.82 -2.81 2.06
N GLU A 20 3.46 -1.74 1.60
CA GLU A 20 3.07 -0.37 1.93
C GLU A 20 2.90 0.50 0.69
N VAL A 21 2.05 1.52 0.80
CA VAL A 21 1.76 2.49 -0.25
C VAL A 21 2.24 3.85 0.22
N PRO A 22 3.45 4.30 -0.16
CA PRO A 22 4.07 5.50 0.42
C PRO A 22 3.23 6.77 0.27
N GLN A 23 2.44 6.89 -0.79
CA GLN A 23 1.54 8.03 -1.00
C GLN A 23 0.35 8.05 -0.04
N LEU A 24 -0.12 6.89 0.40
CA LEU A 24 -1.28 6.76 1.27
C LEU A 24 -0.77 6.46 2.68
N ALA A 25 -0.44 7.51 3.42
CA ALA A 25 0.19 7.39 4.73
C ALA A 25 -0.60 6.42 5.64
N GLY A 26 0.11 5.43 6.19
CA GLY A 26 -0.47 4.38 7.04
C GLY A 26 -1.17 3.24 6.29
N CYS A 27 -1.24 3.28 4.96
CA CYS A 27 -1.75 2.17 4.16
C CYS A 27 -0.68 1.09 4.02
N VAL A 28 -0.70 0.16 4.98
CA VAL A 28 0.24 -0.95 5.11
C VAL A 28 -0.55 -2.24 5.36
N ALA A 29 -0.08 -3.36 4.80
CA ALA A 29 -0.65 -4.67 5.05
C ALA A 29 0.42 -5.75 5.14
N HIS A 30 0.14 -6.79 5.92
CA HIS A 30 1.03 -7.92 6.11
C HIS A 30 0.55 -9.11 5.25
N GLY A 31 1.44 -10.05 4.96
CA GLY A 31 1.08 -11.35 4.40
C GLY A 31 2.20 -12.38 4.54
N ASP A 32 1.84 -13.66 4.52
CA ASP A 32 2.79 -14.77 4.63
C ASP A 32 3.61 -14.94 3.32
N SER A 33 3.15 -14.30 2.23
CA SER A 33 3.85 -14.21 0.95
C SER A 33 3.78 -12.80 0.37
N GLN A 34 4.67 -12.48 -0.58
CA GLN A 34 4.65 -11.22 -1.31
C GLN A 34 3.30 -10.98 -2.00
N GLU A 35 2.71 -12.02 -2.59
CA GLU A 35 1.42 -11.95 -3.27
C GLU A 35 0.27 -11.73 -2.29
N GLN A 36 0.36 -12.31 -1.09
CA GLN A 36 -0.66 -12.10 -0.06
C GLN A 36 -0.59 -10.68 0.49
N ALA A 37 0.61 -10.18 0.81
CA ALA A 37 0.80 -8.80 1.23
C ALA A 37 0.30 -7.82 0.17
N LEU A 38 0.58 -8.08 -1.11
CA LEU A 38 0.08 -7.28 -2.23
C LEU A 38 -1.46 -7.27 -2.33
N ARG A 39 -2.12 -8.42 -2.19
CA ARG A 39 -3.59 -8.48 -2.17
C ARG A 39 -4.17 -7.70 -0.99
N ASN A 40 -3.61 -7.92 0.20
CA ASN A 40 -4.11 -7.28 1.41
C ASN A 40 -3.92 -5.75 1.36
N VAL A 41 -2.81 -5.25 0.83
CA VAL A 41 -2.63 -3.79 0.68
C VAL A 41 -3.54 -3.20 -0.39
N GLN A 42 -3.91 -3.96 -1.42
CA GLN A 42 -4.90 -3.51 -2.41
C GLN A 42 -6.28 -3.32 -1.78
N ASP A 43 -6.69 -4.22 -0.89
CA ASP A 43 -7.93 -4.07 -0.12
C ASP A 43 -7.83 -2.88 0.84
N ALA A 44 -6.71 -2.74 1.55
CA ALA A 44 -6.45 -1.62 2.44
C ALA A 44 -6.46 -0.27 1.70
N MET A 45 -5.95 -0.20 0.47
CA MET A 45 -6.00 1.00 -0.37
C MET A 45 -7.43 1.41 -0.71
N CYS A 46 -8.29 0.44 -1.04
CA CYS A 46 -9.70 0.73 -1.32
C CYS A 46 -10.36 1.36 -0.10
N LEU A 47 -10.21 0.74 1.08
CA LEU A 47 -10.75 1.24 2.33
C LEU A 47 -10.21 2.63 2.69
N TRP A 48 -8.89 2.82 2.59
CA TRP A 48 -8.25 4.11 2.86
C TRP A 48 -8.85 5.23 1.99
N ILE A 49 -9.03 4.98 0.69
CA ILE A 49 -9.58 5.94 -0.26
C ILE A 49 -11.07 6.21 0.01
N GLU A 50 -11.85 5.17 0.33
CA GLU A 50 -13.26 5.31 0.67
C GLU A 50 -13.43 6.15 1.94
N THR A 51 -12.64 5.88 2.98
CA THR A 51 -12.63 6.67 4.22
C THR A 51 -12.22 8.13 3.94
N ALA A 52 -11.14 8.37 3.20
CA ALA A 52 -10.72 9.73 2.86
C ALA A 52 -11.83 10.51 2.13
N LYS A 53 -12.57 9.84 1.22
CA LYS A 53 -13.73 10.46 0.54
C LYS A 53 -14.88 10.76 1.50
N GLU A 54 -15.18 9.86 2.43
CA GLU A 54 -16.25 10.01 3.41
C GLU A 54 -16.02 11.23 4.32
N PHE A 55 -14.78 11.43 4.75
CA PHE A 55 -14.41 12.54 5.65
C PHE A 55 -13.99 13.82 4.91
N GLY A 56 -13.92 13.80 3.58
CA GLY A 56 -13.52 14.96 2.76
C GLY A 56 -12.02 15.26 2.82
N ASP A 57 -11.20 14.28 3.18
CA ASP A 57 -9.76 14.39 3.22
C ASP A 57 -9.15 14.45 1.80
N PRO A 58 -8.05 15.18 1.61
CA PRO A 58 -7.36 15.20 0.32
C PRO A 58 -6.75 13.82 0.02
N ILE A 59 -7.02 13.31 -1.18
CA ILE A 59 -6.47 12.04 -1.67
C ILE A 59 -5.23 12.36 -2.52
N PRO A 60 -4.03 11.92 -2.11
CA PRO A 60 -2.81 12.15 -2.88
C PRO A 60 -2.88 11.48 -4.26
N GLU A 61 -2.47 12.17 -5.32
CA GLU A 61 -2.44 11.58 -6.66
C GLU A 61 -1.30 10.55 -6.80
N PRO A 62 -1.49 9.46 -7.57
CA PRO A 62 -0.40 8.53 -7.86
C PRO A 62 0.73 9.21 -8.64
N ILE A 63 1.96 9.06 -8.16
CA ILE A 63 3.14 9.76 -8.73
C ILE A 63 3.61 9.07 -10.02
N GLY A 64 3.37 7.76 -10.16
CA GLY A 64 3.68 7.01 -11.38
C GLY A 64 5.17 7.07 -11.76
N ARG A 65 6.07 6.84 -10.80
CA ARG A 65 7.50 6.74 -11.09
C ARG A 65 7.88 5.29 -11.36
N ARG A 66 8.87 5.12 -12.23
CA ARG A 66 9.58 3.84 -12.39
C ARG A 66 10.48 3.71 -11.16
N LEU A 67 10.00 3.06 -10.10
CA LEU A 67 10.87 2.60 -9.02
C LEU A 67 11.88 1.62 -9.63
N VAL A 68 13.08 2.10 -9.92
CA VAL A 68 14.26 1.27 -10.18
C VAL A 68 14.97 1.16 -8.85
N PHE A 69 14.76 0.06 -8.14
CA PHE A 69 15.68 -0.34 -7.07
C PHE A 69 16.62 -1.37 -7.68
N ALA A 70 17.89 -0.96 -7.83
CA ALA A 70 19.00 -1.77 -8.31
C ALA A 70 19.54 -2.67 -7.18
#